data_AF-X5SB45-F1
#
_entry.id   AF-X5SB45-F1
#
_cell.length_a   1.000
_cell.length_b   1.000
_cell.length_c   1.000
_cell.angle_alpha   90.00
_cell.angle_beta   90.00
_cell.angle_gamma   90.00
#
_symmetry.space_group_name_H-M   'P 1'
#
loop_
_entity.id
_entity.type
_entity.pdbx_description
1 polymer ?
#
loop_
_entity_poly.entity_id
_entity_poly.type
_entity_poly.pdbx_seq_one_letter_code
_entity_poly.pdbx_strand_id
1 'polypeptide(L)'
;MFTHHAEVRCQQRGIKTEIVDAILAYGRRKRRHGADVYFMDSRGRARARGELGREYASLSDYLDSYLVMSDDGKIITAAKRTRRLKF
;
A
#
# COMPACT_ATOMS: atom_id res chain seq x y z
N MET A 1 -0.12 3.00 -12.28
CA MET A 1 -1.26 2.43 -13.04
C MET A 1 -1.59 1.06 -12.48
N PHE A 2 -2.87 0.70 -12.35
CA PHE A 2 -3.29 -0.62 -11.89
C PHE A 2 -3.45 -1.59 -13.07
N THR A 3 -3.29 -2.88 -12.81
CA THR A 3 -3.84 -3.91 -13.71
C THR A 3 -5.31 -4.15 -13.35
N HIS A 4 -6.07 -4.71 -14.30
CA HIS A 4 -7.46 -5.13 -14.05
C HIS A 4 -7.56 -6.07 -12.82
N HIS A 5 -6.60 -6.98 -12.63
CA HIS A 5 -6.55 -7.83 -11.43
C HIS A 5 -6.44 -6.99 -10.15
N ALA A 6 -5.54 -6.00 -10.14
CA ALA A 6 -5.34 -5.16 -8.97
C ALA A 6 -6.54 -4.27 -8.66
N GLU A 7 -7.21 -3.71 -9.67
CA GLU A 7 -8.43 -2.92 -9.52
C GLU A 7 -9.54 -3.73 -8.85
N VAL A 8 -9.82 -4.92 -9.37
CA VAL A 8 -10.81 -5.85 -8.80
C VAL A 8 -10.46 -6.20 -7.35
N ARG A 9 -9.18 -6.46 -7.04
CA ARG A 9 -8.74 -6.75 -5.66
C ARG A 9 -8.89 -5.56 -4.72
N CYS A 10 -8.64 -4.34 -5.19
CA CYS A 10 -8.82 -3.12 -4.41
C CYS A 10 -10.30 -2.96 -4.03
N GLN A 11 -11.19 -3.08 -5.03
CA GLN A 11 -12.64 -2.99 -4.83
C GLN A 11 -13.15 -4.04 -3.83
N GLN A 12 -12.79 -5.31 -4.03
CA GLN A 12 -13.21 -6.42 -3.15
C GLN A 12 -12.76 -6.25 -1.69
N ARG A 13 -11.72 -5.45 -1.44
CA ARG A 13 -11.10 -5.27 -0.12
C ARG A 13 -11.29 -3.88 0.46
N GLY A 14 -12.08 -3.03 -0.20
CA GLY A 14 -12.29 -1.63 0.19
C GLY A 14 -11.00 -0.79 0.20
N ILE A 15 -9.95 -1.20 -0.52
CA ILE A 15 -8.70 -0.45 -0.60
C ILE A 15 -8.91 0.66 -1.64
N LYS A 16 -9.16 1.87 -1.16
CA LYS A 16 -9.35 3.04 -2.02
C LYS A 16 -8.03 3.54 -2.61
N THR A 17 -8.11 4.32 -3.68
CA THR A 17 -6.94 4.91 -4.34
C THR A 17 -6.13 5.77 -3.38
N GLU A 18 -6.74 6.52 -2.47
CA GLU A 18 -5.99 7.38 -1.51
C GLU A 18 -5.09 6.54 -0.59
N ILE A 19 -5.48 5.30 -0.29
CA ILE A 19 -4.67 4.36 0.49
C ILE A 19 -3.45 3.90 -0.32
N VAL A 20 -3.66 3.62 -1.59
CA VAL A 20 -2.59 3.21 -2.50
C VAL A 20 -1.58 4.35 -2.63
N ASP A 21 -2.06 5.57 -2.87
CA ASP A 21 -1.22 6.75 -3.00
C ASP A 21 -0.44 7.03 -1.71
N ALA A 22 -1.10 6.93 -0.55
CA ALA A 22 -0.44 7.07 0.73
C ALA A 22 0.66 6.01 0.96
N ILE A 23 0.42 4.74 0.58
CA ILE A 23 1.43 3.68 0.71
C ILE A 23 2.62 3.94 -0.24
N LEU A 24 2.37 4.42 -1.45
CA LEU A 24 3.42 4.74 -2.42
C LEU A 24 4.25 5.96 -1.99
N ALA A 25 3.61 6.99 -1.45
CA ALA A 25 4.27 8.22 -1.00
C ALA A 25 5.06 8.01 0.30
N TYR A 26 4.44 7.33 1.27
CA TYR A 26 4.95 7.28 2.64
C TYR A 26 5.63 5.97 3.02
N GLY A 27 5.27 4.88 2.34
CA GLY A 27 5.70 3.54 2.70
C GLY A 27 7.15 3.22 2.36
N ARG A 28 7.53 1.99 2.67
CA ARG A 28 8.79 1.37 2.23
C ARG A 28 8.55 0.43 1.08
N ARG A 29 9.56 0.33 0.23
CA ARG A 29 9.67 -0.67 -0.83
C ARG A 29 10.64 -1.77 -0.43
N LYS A 30 10.29 -3.02 -0.71
CA LYS A 30 11.21 -4.17 -0.67
C LYS A 30 11.00 -5.07 -1.88
N ARG A 31 12.10 -5.51 -2.49
CA ARG A 31 12.09 -6.47 -3.59
C ARG A 31 11.84 -7.89 -3.08
N ARG A 32 10.92 -8.62 -3.69
CA ARG A 32 10.59 -10.02 -3.37
C ARG A 32 10.04 -10.75 -4.61
N HIS A 33 10.60 -11.91 -4.93
CA HIS A 33 10.13 -12.78 -6.04
C HIS A 33 9.90 -12.04 -7.37
N GLY A 34 10.83 -11.17 -7.77
CA GLY A 34 10.73 -10.42 -9.03
C GLY A 34 9.71 -9.28 -9.03
N ALA A 35 9.20 -8.87 -7.87
CA ALA A 35 8.29 -7.73 -7.74
C ALA A 35 8.66 -6.84 -6.55
N ASP A 36 8.27 -5.57 -6.61
CA ASP A 36 8.41 -4.64 -5.51
C ASP A 36 7.17 -4.64 -4.63
N VAL A 37 7.38 -4.84 -3.33
CA VAL A 37 6.31 -4.81 -2.33
C VAL A 37 6.40 -3.49 -1.56
N TYR A 38 5.32 -2.71 -1.63
CA TYR A 38 5.18 -1.47 -0.90
C TYR A 38 4.31 -1.67 0.33
N PHE A 39 4.73 -1.18 1.48
CA PHE A 39 3.99 -1.31 2.74
C PHE A 39 4.39 -0.21 3.73
N MET A 40 3.53 0.05 4.70
CA MET A 40 3.85 1.00 5.77
C MET A 40 4.69 0.36 6.89
N ASP A 41 5.80 1.01 7.23
CA ASP A 41 6.55 0.78 8.47
C ASP A 41 6.23 1.88 9.50
N SER A 42 6.84 1.80 10.68
CA SER A 42 6.61 2.79 11.75
C SER A 42 7.02 4.21 11.35
N ARG A 43 8.09 4.36 10.56
CA ARG A 43 8.57 5.66 10.07
C ARG A 43 7.65 6.26 9.03
N GLY A 44 7.19 5.44 8.07
CA GLY A 44 6.22 5.84 7.06
C GLY A 44 4.90 6.27 7.67
N ARG A 45 4.40 5.53 8.68
CA ARG A 45 3.21 5.93 9.44
C ARG A 45 3.38 7.25 10.18
N ALA A 46 4.51 7.46 10.84
CA ALA A 46 4.79 8.71 11.54
C ALA A 46 4.82 9.91 10.58
N ARG A 47 5.49 9.76 9.43
CA ARG A 47 5.54 10.78 8.37
C ARG A 47 4.15 11.07 7.80
N ALA A 48 3.41 10.04 7.41
CA ALA A 48 2.04 10.18 6.90
C ALA A 48 1.12 10.87 7.91
N ARG A 49 1.25 10.57 9.21
CA ARG A 49 0.48 11.24 10.26
C ARG A 49 0.81 12.72 10.38
N GLY A 50 2.09 13.08 10.25
CA GLY A 50 2.52 14.48 10.30
C GLY A 50 2.03 15.29 9.10
N GLU A 51 2.11 14.73 7.89
CA GLU A 51 1.78 15.44 6.65
C GLU A 51 0.29 15.42 6.32
N LEU A 52 -0.41 14.30 6.49
CA LEU A 52 -1.85 14.19 6.17
C LEU A 52 -2.74 14.76 7.28
N GLY A 53 -2.19 14.95 8.48
CA GLY A 53 -2.91 15.54 9.62
C GLY A 53 -4.23 14.83 9.92
N ARG A 54 -5.36 15.53 9.74
CA ARG A 54 -6.70 15.00 10.03
C ARG A 54 -7.11 13.86 9.09
N GLU A 55 -6.65 13.88 7.84
CA GLU A 55 -6.95 12.83 6.85
C GLU A 55 -6.30 11.51 7.21
N TYR A 56 -5.21 11.52 7.99
CA TYR A 56 -4.58 10.28 8.44
C TYR A 56 -5.57 9.37 9.18
N ALA A 57 -6.50 9.94 9.96
CA ALA A 57 -7.45 9.16 10.74
C ALA A 57 -8.35 8.28 9.84
N SER A 58 -8.88 8.84 8.74
CA SER A 58 -9.76 8.12 7.81
C SER A 58 -9.01 7.06 6.99
N LEU A 59 -7.70 7.23 6.79
CA LEU A 59 -6.87 6.31 6.02
C LEU A 59 -6.23 5.21 6.90
N SER A 60 -6.02 5.49 8.19
CA SER A 60 -5.14 4.72 9.08
C SER A 60 -5.47 3.23 9.18
N ASP A 61 -6.74 2.86 9.14
CA ASP A 61 -7.22 1.47 9.17
C ASP A 61 -6.83 0.67 7.92
N TYR A 62 -6.60 1.36 6.81
CA TYR A 62 -6.22 0.76 5.53
C TYR A 62 -4.73 0.88 5.22
N LEU A 63 -3.96 1.64 5.99
CA LEU A 63 -2.50 1.77 5.86
C LEU A 63 -1.72 0.51 6.25
N ASP A 64 -2.36 -0.49 6.85
CA ASP A 64 -1.78 -1.84 6.97
C ASP A 64 -1.91 -2.68 5.70
N SER A 65 -2.39 -2.10 4.60
CA SER A 65 -2.33 -2.76 3.29
C SER A 65 -0.90 -2.77 2.74
N TYR A 66 -0.68 -3.66 1.77
CA TYR A 66 0.54 -3.69 0.97
C TYR A 66 0.18 -3.80 -0.51
N LEU A 67 1.06 -3.28 -1.34
CA LEU A 67 0.96 -3.28 -2.79
C LEU A 67 2.07 -4.16 -3.34
N VAL A 68 1.77 -4.87 -4.42
CA VAL A 68 2.77 -5.58 -5.23
C VAL A 68 2.81 -4.90 -6.58
N MET A 69 3.99 -4.45 -6.96
CA MET A 69 4.27 -3.75 -8.20
C MET A 69 5.23 -4.59 -9.04
N SER A 70 4.89 -4.77 -10.32
CA SER A 70 5.76 -5.42 -11.29
C SER A 70 6.91 -4.50 -11.71
N ASP A 71 7.92 -5.07 -12.36
CA ASP A 71 9.09 -4.32 -12.85
C ASP A 71 8.74 -3.23 -13.88
N ASP A 72 7.59 -3.32 -14.55
CA ASP A 72 7.07 -2.29 -15.47
C ASP A 72 6.26 -1.17 -14.77
N GLY A 73 6.28 -1.13 -13.43
CA GLY A 73 5.65 -0.08 -12.64
C GLY A 73 4.13 -0.20 -12.48
N LYS A 74 3.53 -1.33 -12.88
CA LYS A 74 2.10 -1.59 -12.68
C LYS A 74 1.83 -2.22 -11.33
N ILE A 75 0.77 -1.78 -10.65
CA ILE A 75 0.28 -2.45 -9.45
C ILE A 75 -0.45 -3.71 -9.91
N ILE A 76 0.09 -4.86 -9.55
CA ILE A 76 -0.46 -6.17 -9.93
C ILE A 76 -1.32 -6.78 -8.83
N THR A 77 -1.17 -6.33 -7.57
CA THR A 77 -2.00 -6.78 -6.44
C THR A 77 -1.98 -5.75 -5.31
N ALA A 78 -3.09 -5.64 -4.57
CA ALA A 78 -3.17 -4.97 -3.28
C ALA A 78 -3.90 -5.86 -2.26
N ALA A 79 -3.42 -5.89 -1.01
CA ALA A 79 -4.05 -6.70 0.03
C ALA A 79 -3.79 -6.14 1.44
N LYS A 80 -4.69 -6.43 2.38
CA LYS A 80 -4.51 -6.15 3.81
C LYS A 80 -3.46 -7.10 4.40
N ARG A 81 -2.59 -6.57 5.25
CA ARG A 81 -1.62 -7.38 6.00
C ARG A 81 -2.29 -8.03 7.22
N THR A 82 -2.62 -9.31 7.12
CA THR A 82 -3.13 -10.10 8.26
C THR A 82 -2.02 -10.70 9.14
N ARG A 83 -0.79 -10.76 8.61
CA ARG A 83 0.41 -11.28 9.30
C ARG A 83 1.63 -10.44 8.93
N ARG A 84 2.66 -10.42 9.78
CA ARG A 84 3.92 -9.71 9.48
C ARG A 84 4.49 -10.18 8.15
N LEU A 85 4.78 -9.24 7.24
CA LEU A 85 5.41 -9.54 5.96
C LEU A 85 6.82 -10.11 6.22
N LYS A 86 7.07 -11.29 5.66
CA LYS A 86 8.37 -11.94 5.66
C LYS A 86 9.01 -11.70 4.29
N PHE A 87 10.14 -11.02 4.30
CA PHE A 87 10.95 -10.69 3.13
C PHE A 87 12.21 -11.52 3.18
#